data_AF-R7MW33-F1
#
_entry.id   AF-R7MW33-F1
#
_cell.length_a   1.000
_cell.length_b   1.000
_cell.length_c   1.000
_cell.angle_alpha   90.00
_cell.angle_beta   90.00
_cell.angle_gamma   90.00
#
_symmetry.space_group_name_H-M   'P 1'
#
loop_
_entity.id
_entity.type
_entity.pdbx_description
1 polymer ?
#
loop_
_entity_poly.entity_id
_entity_poly.type
_entity_poly.pdbx_seq_one_letter_code
_entity_poly.pdbx_strand_id
1 'polypeptide(L)'
;MMSSILSHVTDGIILYAKGGAIYHINKRAASFLGIPETTQNMRDVFPNWKEGKKPSFQETILHRPPYTLVANSDYFLTDSAAQYIMTIRDVTELQRLEKNIRYKLSKTGMTAAHHFEDKYPAPEPAISERPA
;
A
#
# COMPACT_ATOMS: atom_id res chain seq x y z
N MET A 1 5.92 -14.07 -24.71
CA MET A 1 5.03 -12.88 -24.75
C MET A 1 4.72 -12.31 -23.36
N MET A 2 4.53 -13.10 -22.29
CA MET A 2 4.28 -12.57 -20.93
C MET A 2 5.39 -11.66 -20.36
N SER A 3 6.66 -11.92 -20.68
CA SER A 3 7.80 -11.13 -20.18
C SER A 3 7.76 -9.65 -20.59
N SER A 4 7.16 -9.33 -21.74
CA SER A 4 7.15 -7.96 -22.27
C SER A 4 6.16 -7.06 -21.53
N ILE A 5 5.00 -7.59 -21.12
CA ILE A 5 3.98 -6.81 -20.41
C ILE A 5 4.45 -6.50 -18.98
N LEU A 6 5.00 -7.49 -18.28
CA LEU A 6 5.50 -7.34 -16.91
C LEU A 6 6.71 -6.39 -16.79
N SER A 7 7.41 -6.15 -17.91
CA SER A 7 8.56 -5.24 -17.97
C SER A 7 8.14 -3.76 -18.09
N HIS A 8 6.92 -3.47 -18.57
CA HIS A 8 6.39 -2.11 -18.70
C HIS A 8 5.59 -1.65 -17.48
N VAL A 9 5.38 -2.54 -16.50
CA VAL A 9 4.70 -2.18 -15.25
C VAL A 9 5.66 -1.38 -14.37
N THR A 10 5.19 -0.23 -13.87
CA THR A 10 5.93 0.61 -12.90
C THR A 10 6.13 -0.09 -11.57
N ASP A 11 5.21 -0.98 -11.22
CA ASP A 11 5.23 -1.79 -10.01
C ASP A 11 6.24 -2.96 -10.16
N GLY A 12 6.88 -3.32 -9.05
CA GLY A 12 7.68 -4.54 -8.94
C GLY A 12 6.77 -5.76 -8.93
N ILE A 13 7.17 -6.82 -9.64
CA ILE A 13 6.39 -8.06 -9.75
C ILE A 13 7.28 -9.25 -9.41
N ILE A 14 6.76 -10.12 -8.54
CA ILE A 14 7.35 -11.42 -8.22
C ILE A 14 6.28 -12.50 -8.41
N LEU A 15 6.57 -13.51 -9.23
CA LEU A 15 5.72 -14.70 -9.39
C LEU A 15 6.36 -15.86 -8.63
N TYR A 16 5.59 -16.53 -7.79
CA TYR A 16 6.07 -17.66 -7.00
C TYR A 16 5.01 -18.73 -6.82
N ALA A 17 5.46 -19.97 -6.57
CA ALA A 17 4.60 -21.10 -6.29
C ALA A 17 4.35 -21.29 -4.80
N LYS A 18 3.42 -22.20 -4.54
CA LYS A 18 3.32 -22.94 -3.29
C LYS A 18 4.71 -23.42 -2.82
N GLY A 19 5.04 -23.28 -1.54
CA GLY A 19 6.38 -23.54 -0.99
C GLY A 19 7.40 -22.38 -1.11
N GLY A 20 7.08 -21.33 -1.88
CA GLY A 20 7.89 -20.12 -2.00
C GLY A 20 8.94 -20.14 -3.11
N ALA A 21 8.85 -21.08 -4.06
CA ALA A 21 9.74 -21.12 -5.21
C ALA A 21 9.39 -19.98 -6.19
N ILE A 22 10.35 -19.12 -6.50
CA ILE A 22 10.17 -17.95 -7.37
C ILE A 22 10.43 -18.36 -8.82
N TYR A 23 9.48 -18.03 -9.69
CA TYR A 23 9.55 -18.27 -11.14
C TYR A 23 10.01 -17.04 -11.91
N HIS A 24 9.64 -15.85 -11.42
CA HIS A 24 9.93 -14.62 -12.12
C HIS A 24 10.05 -13.45 -11.14
N ILE A 25 11.06 -12.61 -11.37
CA ILE A 25 11.24 -11.30 -10.75
C ILE A 25 11.47 -10.32 -11.89
N ASN A 26 10.69 -9.24 -11.92
CA ASN A 26 10.97 -8.17 -12.88
C ASN A 26 12.06 -7.21 -12.33
N LYS A 27 12.69 -6.45 -13.24
CA LYS A 27 13.75 -5.46 -12.91
C LYS A 27 13.35 -4.49 -11.79
N ARG A 28 12.07 -4.09 -11.75
CA ARG A 28 11.56 -3.17 -10.72
C ARG A 28 11.56 -3.80 -9.34
N ALA A 29 11.05 -5.03 -9.18
CA ALA A 29 11.08 -5.74 -7.92
C ALA A 29 12.52 -5.98 -7.43
N ALA A 30 13.42 -6.41 -8.33
CA ALA A 30 14.84 -6.59 -8.03
C ALA A 30 15.47 -5.28 -7.50
N SER A 31 15.21 -4.16 -8.18
CA SER A 31 15.70 -2.84 -7.76
C SER A 31 15.11 -2.33 -6.45
N PHE A 32 13.82 -2.56 -6.19
CA PHE A 32 13.15 -2.12 -4.96
C PHE A 32 13.63 -2.90 -3.74
N LEU A 33 13.87 -4.20 -3.91
CA LEU A 33 14.24 -5.10 -2.82
C LEU A 33 15.76 -5.24 -2.65
N GLY A 34 16.55 -4.78 -3.62
CA GLY A 34 18.01 -4.92 -3.61
C GLY A 34 18.46 -6.37 -3.78
N ILE A 35 17.74 -7.15 -4.58
CA ILE A 35 17.99 -8.59 -4.78
C ILE A 35 18.29 -8.88 -6.26
N PRO A 36 19.03 -9.97 -6.55
CA PRO A 36 19.19 -10.45 -7.92
C PRO A 36 17.87 -10.89 -8.56
N GLU A 37 17.70 -10.68 -9.87
CA GLU A 37 16.57 -11.27 -10.63
C GLU A 37 16.61 -12.81 -10.64
N THR A 38 17.76 -13.40 -10.31
CA THR A 38 17.97 -14.86 -10.24
C THR A 38 17.58 -15.46 -8.88
N THR A 39 17.07 -14.67 -7.93
CA THR A 39 16.65 -15.20 -6.62
C THR A 39 15.54 -16.23 -6.78
N GLN A 40 15.75 -17.42 -6.21
CA GLN A 40 14.87 -18.58 -6.45
C GLN A 40 13.90 -18.86 -5.31
N ASN A 41 14.12 -18.30 -4.11
CA ASN A 41 13.26 -18.57 -2.96
C ASN A 41 12.75 -17.31 -2.27
N MET A 42 11.47 -17.33 -1.90
CA MET A 42 10.82 -16.26 -1.16
C MET A 42 11.45 -16.02 0.21
N ARG A 43 12.00 -17.06 0.84
CA ARG A 43 12.68 -16.96 2.14
C ARG A 43 14.00 -16.21 2.06
N ASP A 44 14.65 -16.19 0.90
CA ASP A 44 15.89 -15.42 0.70
C ASP A 44 15.59 -13.92 0.64
N VAL A 45 14.39 -13.56 0.19
CA VAL A 45 13.91 -12.17 0.12
C VAL A 45 13.28 -11.74 1.46
N PHE A 46 12.47 -12.62 2.04
CA PHE A 46 11.70 -12.40 3.26
C PHE A 46 11.91 -13.60 4.21
N PRO A 47 12.91 -13.57 5.11
CA PRO A 47 13.23 -14.71 5.99
C PRO A 47 12.07 -15.15 6.89
N ASN A 48 11.23 -14.20 7.28
CA ASN A 48 10.05 -14.45 8.11
C ASN A 48 8.81 -14.86 7.31
N TRP A 49 8.94 -15.04 5.99
CA TRP A 49 7.83 -15.46 5.15
C TRP A 49 7.34 -16.86 5.56
N LYS A 50 6.04 -16.93 5.83
CA LYS A 50 5.35 -18.19 6.10
C LYS A 50 4.32 -18.43 5.02
N GLU A 51 4.27 -19.67 4.58
CA GLU A 51 3.25 -20.15 3.67
C GLU A 51 1.92 -20.26 4.41
N GLY A 52 0.96 -19.44 4.02
CA GLY A 52 -0.40 -19.45 4.55
C GLY A 52 -1.41 -20.03 3.57
N LYS A 53 -2.63 -20.30 4.05
CA LYS A 53 -3.79 -20.61 3.18
C LYS A 53 -4.28 -19.38 2.40
N LYS A 54 -3.87 -18.18 2.82
CA LYS A 54 -4.15 -16.88 2.20
C LYS A 54 -2.84 -16.21 1.80
N PRO A 55 -2.85 -15.27 0.83
CA PRO A 55 -1.65 -14.55 0.42
C PRO A 55 -1.01 -13.87 1.64
N SER A 56 0.30 -14.05 1.81
CA SER A 56 1.03 -13.65 3.03
C SER A 56 1.17 -12.13 3.20
N PHE A 57 0.91 -11.37 2.14
CA PHE A 57 1.02 -9.90 2.12
C PHE A 57 -0.31 -9.30 1.67
N GLN A 58 -0.94 -8.54 2.57
CA GLN A 58 -2.09 -7.69 2.28
C GLN A 58 -1.71 -6.28 2.72
N GLU A 59 -1.58 -5.38 1.76
CA GLU A 59 -1.23 -3.96 1.89
C GLU A 59 -0.05 -3.71 2.85
N THR A 60 0.94 -4.59 2.79
CA THR A 60 2.03 -4.59 3.76
C THR A 60 3.05 -3.53 3.38
N ILE A 61 3.29 -2.59 4.31
CA ILE A 61 4.31 -1.55 4.13
C ILE A 61 5.69 -2.18 4.36
N LEU A 62 6.58 -2.04 3.38
CA LEU A 62 7.97 -2.44 3.46
C LEU A 62 8.85 -1.19 3.43
N HIS A 63 9.62 -0.98 4.51
CA HIS A 63 10.60 0.08 4.57
C HIS A 63 11.94 -0.44 4.04
N ARG A 64 12.31 -0.02 2.82
CA ARG A 64 13.55 -0.41 2.13
C ARG A 64 14.23 0.84 1.57
N PRO A 65 15.03 1.57 2.36
CA PRO A 65 15.65 2.81 1.90
C PRO A 65 16.37 2.64 0.55
N PRO A 66 16.14 3.54 -0.42
CA PRO A 66 15.45 4.83 -0.31
C PRO A 66 13.91 4.79 -0.43
N TYR A 67 13.31 3.61 -0.58
CA TYR A 67 11.90 3.42 -0.89
C TYR A 67 11.02 3.13 0.33
N THR A 68 9.79 3.64 0.30
CA THR A 68 8.65 3.13 1.06
C THR A 68 7.76 2.37 0.09
N LEU A 69 7.65 1.07 0.28
CA LEU A 69 6.97 0.17 -0.65
C LEU A 69 5.68 -0.37 -0.02
N VAL A 70 4.69 -0.65 -0.85
CA VAL A 70 3.50 -1.43 -0.47
C VAL A 70 3.53 -2.73 -1.24
N ALA A 71 3.56 -3.84 -0.51
CA ALA A 71 3.50 -5.18 -1.07
C ALA A 71 2.10 -5.77 -0.91
N ASN A 72 1.55 -6.21 -2.03
CA ASN A 72 0.31 -6.98 -2.10
C ASN A 72 0.63 -8.32 -2.72
N SER A 73 0.00 -9.38 -2.20
CA SER A 73 0.04 -10.70 -2.80
C SER A 73 -1.36 -11.18 -3.09
N ASP A 74 -1.52 -11.83 -4.23
CA ASP A 74 -2.74 -12.52 -4.62
C ASP A 74 -2.38 -13.93 -5.12
N TYR A 75 -3.38 -14.81 -5.17
CA TYR A 75 -3.21 -16.16 -5.70
C TYR A 75 -4.14 -16.39 -6.88
N PHE A 76 -3.67 -17.19 -7.83
CA PHE A 76 -4.43 -17.62 -8.98
C PHE A 76 -4.14 -19.09 -9.27
N LEU A 77 -5.08 -19.75 -9.95
CA LEU A 77 -4.92 -21.13 -10.38
C LEU A 77 -4.45 -21.15 -11.83
N THR A 78 -3.41 -21.92 -12.11
CA THR A 78 -2.96 -22.22 -13.48
C THR A 78 -2.80 -23.73 -13.57
N ASP A 79 -3.53 -24.37 -14.48
CA ASP A 79 -3.54 -25.83 -14.66
C ASP A 79 -3.75 -26.60 -13.34
N SER A 80 -4.63 -26.09 -12.47
CA SER A 80 -4.91 -26.61 -11.12
C SER A 80 -3.78 -26.48 -10.10
N ALA A 81 -2.65 -25.87 -10.45
CA ALA A 81 -1.59 -25.51 -9.53
C ALA A 81 -1.81 -24.10 -8.96
N ALA A 82 -1.67 -23.96 -7.64
CA ALA A 82 -1.71 -22.67 -6.97
C ALA A 82 -0.43 -21.87 -7.23
N GLN A 83 -0.59 -20.73 -7.92
CA GLN A 83 0.44 -19.75 -8.15
C GLN A 83 0.10 -18.46 -7.42
N TYR A 84 1.14 -17.69 -7.11
CA TYR A 84 1.03 -16.43 -6.40
C TYR A 84 1.72 -15.33 -7.18
N ILE A 85 1.10 -14.15 -7.16
CA ILE A 85 1.67 -12.92 -7.67
C ILE A 85 1.84 -11.95 -6.52
N MET A 86 3.03 -11.42 -6.35
CA MET A 86 3.30 -10.28 -5.49
C MET A 86 3.55 -9.05 -6.34
N THR A 87 2.83 -7.98 -6.03
CA THR A 87 3.01 -6.65 -6.59
C THR A 87 3.59 -5.71 -5.53
N ILE A 88 4.62 -4.96 -5.90
CA ILE A 88 5.35 -4.04 -5.02
C ILE A 88 5.25 -2.65 -5.64
N ARG A 89 4.58 -1.74 -4.95
CA ARG A 89 4.43 -0.36 -5.41
C ARG A 89 5.28 0.58 -4.57
N ASP A 90 6.01 1.48 -5.23
CA ASP A 90 6.67 2.59 -4.56
C ASP A 90 5.67 3.70 -4.22
N VAL A 91 5.53 4.01 -2.94
CA VAL A 91 4.69 5.09 -2.41
C VAL A 91 5.50 6.18 -1.72
N THR A 92 6.82 6.22 -1.96
CA THR A 92 7.74 7.16 -1.31
C THR A 92 7.33 8.61 -1.50
N GLU A 93 7.04 9.01 -2.74
CA GLU A 93 6.62 10.39 -3.07
C GLU A 93 5.25 10.72 -2.47
N LEU A 94 4.33 9.76 -2.47
CA LEU A 94 3.02 9.93 -1.83
C LEU A 94 3.16 10.16 -0.33
N GLN A 95 3.99 9.35 0.35
CA GLN A 95 4.28 9.49 1.78
C GLN A 95 4.98 10.82 2.10
N ARG A 96 5.89 11.29 1.24
CA ARG A 96 6.51 12.61 1.37
C ARG A 96 5.49 13.73 1.24
N LEU A 97 4.58 13.65 0.27
CA LEU A 97 3.53 14.63 0.06
C LEU A 97 2.57 14.70 1.24
N GLU A 98 2.08 13.55 1.73
CA GLU A 98 1.20 13.48 2.90
C GLU A 98 1.87 14.09 4.14
N LYS A 99 3.15 13.77 4.37
CA LYS A 99 3.93 14.34 5.48
C LYS A 99 4.05 15.86 5.36
N ASN A 100 4.30 16.36 4.15
CA ASN A 100 4.40 17.80 3.89
C ASN A 100 3.06 18.51 4.09
N ILE A 101 1.95 17.90 3.66
CA ILE A 101 0.59 18.42 3.89
C ILE A 101 0.31 18.48 5.40
N ARG A 102 0.54 17.38 6.12
CA ARG A 102 0.35 17.32 7.58
C ARG A 102 1.18 18.39 8.31
N TYR A 103 2.45 18.55 7.92
CA TYR A 103 3.33 19.57 8.49
C TYR A 103 2.79 20.99 8.24
N LYS A 104 2.38 21.30 6.99
CA LYS A 104 1.80 22.61 6.65
C LYS A 104 0.56 22.88 7.49
N LEU A 105 -0.40 21.96 7.53
CA LEU A 105 -1.63 22.08 8.33
C LEU A 105 -1.33 22.31 9.83
N SER A 106 -0.36 21.58 10.39
CA SER A 106 0.04 21.76 11.80
C SER A 106 0.71 23.12 12.06
N LYS A 107 1.50 23.63 11.11
CA LYS A 107 2.28 24.85 11.26
C LYS A 107 1.45 26.11 11.03
N THR A 108 0.50 26.07 10.11
CA THR A 108 -0.40 27.19 9.84
C THR A 108 -1.55 27.31 10.85
N GLY A 109 -1.64 26.40 11.83
CA GLY A 109 -2.72 26.43 12.82
C GLY A 109 -4.10 26.49 12.17
N MET A 110 -4.28 25.83 11.01
CA MET A 110 -5.57 25.78 10.33
C MET A 110 -6.50 24.88 11.14
N THR A 111 -7.02 25.40 12.25
CA THR A 111 -8.34 25.02 12.76
C THR A 111 -9.31 25.15 11.60
N ALA A 112 -10.16 24.13 11.41
CA ALA A 112 -11.18 24.18 10.38
C ALA A 112 -11.94 25.51 10.49
N ALA A 113 -12.06 26.27 9.41
CA ALA A 113 -12.79 27.55 9.42
C ALA A 113 -14.26 27.38 9.83
N HIS A 114 -14.77 26.15 9.76
CA HIS A 114 -16.08 25.75 10.24
C HIS A 114 -15.94 24.50 11.10
N HIS A 115 -16.33 24.59 12.37
CA HIS A 115 -16.43 23.45 13.28
C HIS A 115 -17.83 22.85 13.21
N PHE A 116 -17.98 21.57 13.55
CA PHE A 116 -19.29 20.91 13.57
C PHE A 116 -20.28 21.60 14.53
N GLU A 117 -19.78 22.28 15.55
CA GLU A 117 -20.56 23.08 16.49
C GLU A 117 -21.18 24.34 15.86
N ASP A 118 -20.61 24.85 14.76
CA ASP A 118 -21.13 26.03 14.04
C ASP A 118 -22.42 25.74 13.26
N LYS A 119 -22.83 24.46 13.17
CA LYS A 119 -24.01 24.03 12.40
C LYS A 119 -25.30 23.94 13.21
N TYR A 120 -25.29 24.31 14.49
CA TYR A 120 -26.53 24.43 15.25
C TYR A 120 -27.12 25.82 15.02
N PRO A 121 -28.32 25.95 14.42
CA PRO A 121 -29.07 27.19 14.56
C PRO A 121 -29.30 27.43 16.05
N ALA A 122 -29.14 28.67 16.50
CA ALA A 122 -29.51 29.06 17.85
C ALA A 122 -30.93 28.53 18.16
N PRO A 123 -31.17 27.89 19.32
CA PRO A 123 -32.50 27.44 19.67
C PRO A 123 -33.45 28.64 19.62
N GLU A 124 -34.53 28.52 18.85
CA GLU A 124 -35.57 29.55 18.81
C GLU A 124 -36.07 29.82 20.24
N PRO A 125 -36.21 31.09 20.65
CA PRO A 125 -36.69 31.40 21.98
C PRO A 125 -38.09 30.82 22.17
N ALA A 126 -38.31 30.19 23.33
CA ALA A 126 -39.59 29.61 23.68
C ALA A 126 -40.72 30.66 23.56
N ILE A 127 -41.86 30.24 23.01
CA ILE A 127 -43.02 31.07 22.66
C ILE A 127 -43.68 31.76 23.89
N SER A 128 -43.16 31.56 25.11
CA SER A 128 -43.74 32.02 26.37
C SER A 128 -43.42 33.48 26.76
N GLU A 129 -42.59 34.22 26.02
CA GLU A 129 -42.22 35.61 26.37
C GLU A 129 -42.64 36.66 25.33
N ARG A 130 -43.82 36.49 24.69
CA ARG A 130 -44.42 37.60 23.93
C ARG A 130 -45.38 38.38 24.84
N PRO A 131 -45.08 39.64 25.21
CA PRO A 131 -46.05 40.49 25.88
C PRO A 131 -47.13 40.91 24.87
N ALA A 132 -48.38 40.94 25.33
CA ALA A 132 -49.44 41.75 24.72
C ALA A 132 -49.56 43.05 25.51
#